data_AF-A0A959J6R9-F1
#
_entry.id   AF-A0A959J6R9-F1
#
_cell.length_a   1.000
_cell.length_b   1.000
_cell.length_c   1.000
_cell.angle_alpha   90.00
_cell.angle_beta   90.00
_cell.angle_gamma   90.00
#
_symmetry.space_group_name_H-M   'P 1'
#
loop_
_entity.id
_entity.type
_entity.pdbx_description
1 polymer ?
#
loop_
_entity_poly.entity_id
_entity_poly.type
_entity_poly.pdbx_seq_one_letter_code
_entity_poly.pdbx_strand_id
1 'polypeptide(L)'
;MKRIIILLLVLISLNLFGQEKAPLVIFKGKDYPTRFLNENGEVLFTLPQGDYPLGKNYLGGIFGYLSKVFGEPGLSLYQNGICVIKNKNEEVHWLDQNGETIKSFGNQYHYMGTSGNSFYLAKETNESSYLTFLNYDGESAFENNKFWNATHFSEGLAGVQFEDKNGQYAYINQYGETVIFINELFGDHNFNLFPFTDGLARVKQMVKSGTYSTNDYYYFIDKNGKIILDLYKLFPGKSISANIPFKDGVTAISIATPNTSSRDLVFINSSGETLLEFKNANLASAFNKGVAFISKKYEENGLLKNKKLLIDKSGKILDLGIDTEKEEIMRTSTSNNFYFYIQSYQFEDHQYVSRLYSYETKKPVFETISKIISYNENLVLLDINGLKNFELVNILTEETIWANPPEEVWFTSIEKALAYKDKVKNFIFDFNSGDFSKLFYFKNLTHLEIKVFQNESWLKEIAKMEKLEYFSINYVNNIKSLPPEIANLKNLKKLTILDCTKLRNIEPVILKLESLEELELSNYVLENGFKEKIKLINPKLKIITSFFYNDEGEELFYKPDPID
;
A
#
# COMPACT_ATOMS: atom_id res chain seq x y z
N MET A 1 3.50 20.20 47.89
CA MET A 1 2.37 20.79 47.13
C MET A 1 2.69 20.94 45.64
N LYS A 2 3.67 21.76 45.20
CA LYS A 2 4.03 21.89 43.76
C LYS A 2 4.39 20.57 43.04
N ARG A 3 5.16 19.66 43.67
CA ARG A 3 5.46 18.34 43.09
C ARG A 3 4.23 17.42 42.98
N ILE A 4 3.27 17.54 43.89
CA ILE A 4 2.02 16.76 43.88
C ILE A 4 1.07 17.33 42.81
N ILE A 5 1.04 18.66 42.63
CA ILE A 5 0.26 19.32 41.58
C ILE A 5 0.83 19.01 40.19
N ILE A 6 2.16 18.94 40.03
CA ILE A 6 2.78 18.52 38.76
C ILE A 6 2.53 17.03 38.50
N LEU A 7 2.61 16.15 39.51
CA LEU A 7 2.27 14.73 39.33
C LEU A 7 0.78 14.54 39.01
N LEU A 8 -0.11 15.31 39.65
CA LEU A 8 -1.54 15.31 39.34
C LEU A 8 -1.84 15.90 37.97
N LEU A 9 -1.16 16.96 37.52
CA LEU A 9 -1.32 17.49 36.16
C LEU A 9 -0.76 16.54 35.10
N VAL A 10 0.33 15.81 35.39
CA VAL A 10 0.87 14.77 34.50
C VAL A 10 -0.05 13.55 34.46
N LEU A 11 -0.60 13.12 35.61
CA LEU A 11 -1.59 12.05 35.69
C LEU A 11 -2.95 12.47 35.11
N ILE A 12 -3.33 13.74 35.19
CA ILE A 12 -4.53 14.30 34.55
C ILE A 12 -4.28 14.45 33.04
N SER A 13 -3.07 14.80 32.58
CA SER A 13 -2.75 14.75 31.14
C SER A 13 -2.64 13.31 30.60
N LEU A 14 -2.23 12.34 31.42
CA LEU A 14 -2.21 10.92 31.06
C LEU A 14 -3.60 10.26 31.17
N ASN A 15 -4.52 10.80 31.98
CA ASN A 15 -5.91 10.32 32.11
C ASN A 15 -6.94 11.16 31.32
N LEU A 16 -6.59 12.35 30.83
CA LEU A 16 -7.40 13.14 29.87
C LEU A 16 -7.22 12.64 28.43
N PHE A 17 -6.15 11.89 28.16
CA PHE A 17 -6.18 10.88 27.10
C PHE A 17 -6.85 9.62 27.68
N GLY A 18 -8.13 9.76 27.99
CA GLY A 18 -8.99 8.59 28.16
C GLY A 18 -8.78 7.67 26.95
N GLN A 19 -8.86 6.37 27.18
CA GLN A 19 -9.07 5.37 26.15
C GLN A 19 -10.44 5.61 25.47
N GLU A 20 -10.63 6.78 24.87
CA GLU A 20 -11.80 7.15 24.11
C GLU A 20 -11.58 6.65 22.68
N LYS A 21 -12.24 5.52 22.39
CA LYS A 21 -12.75 5.09 21.08
C LYS A 21 -11.96 5.57 19.84
N ALA A 22 -10.64 5.38 19.81
CA ALA A 22 -9.89 5.58 18.58
C ALA A 22 -10.31 4.47 17.59
N PRO A 23 -10.83 4.79 16.39
CA PRO A 23 -11.15 3.77 15.41
C PRO A 23 -9.91 2.95 15.07
N LEU A 24 -10.06 1.64 15.17
CA LEU A 24 -8.99 0.68 15.00
C LEU A 24 -8.73 0.38 13.53
N VAL A 25 -9.76 0.46 12.67
CA VAL A 25 -9.71 -0.04 11.28
C VAL A 25 -10.31 0.94 10.28
N ILE A 26 -9.61 1.12 9.16
CA ILE A 26 -10.10 1.81 7.96
C ILE A 26 -10.34 0.78 6.88
N PHE A 27 -11.59 0.64 6.45
CA PHE A 27 -11.95 -0.10 5.25
C PHE A 27 -11.89 0.82 4.06
N LYS A 28 -11.29 0.38 2.96
CA LYS A 28 -11.05 1.26 1.83
C LYS A 28 -11.02 0.50 0.54
N GLY A 29 -11.78 1.00 -0.41
CA GLY A 29 -11.48 0.81 -1.82
C GLY A 29 -12.11 1.92 -2.62
N LYS A 30 -11.53 2.11 -3.79
CA LYS A 30 -11.91 3.14 -4.76
C LYS A 30 -13.43 3.20 -5.05
N ASP A 31 -14.12 2.08 -4.87
CA ASP A 31 -15.50 1.86 -5.29
C ASP A 31 -16.48 1.65 -4.10
N TYR A 32 -16.05 1.84 -2.85
CA TYR A 32 -16.90 1.65 -1.66
C TYR A 32 -16.58 2.64 -0.53
N PRO A 33 -17.54 2.92 0.36
CA PRO A 33 -17.36 3.88 1.44
C PRO A 33 -16.30 3.42 2.46
N THR A 34 -15.61 4.38 3.07
CA THR A 34 -14.62 4.07 4.10
C THR A 34 -15.27 3.96 5.47
N ARG A 35 -15.17 2.80 6.11
CA ARG A 35 -15.74 2.54 7.44
C ARG A 35 -14.67 2.61 8.51
N PHE A 36 -15.05 3.20 9.64
CA PHE A 36 -14.23 3.32 10.84
C PHE A 36 -14.85 2.44 11.93
N LEU A 37 -14.14 1.39 12.32
CA LEU A 37 -14.60 0.44 13.34
C LEU A 37 -13.86 0.62 14.66
N ASN A 38 -14.51 0.33 15.78
CA ASN A 38 -13.81 0.10 17.05
C ASN A 38 -13.24 -1.33 17.15
N GLU A 39 -12.60 -1.65 18.28
CA GLU A 39 -12.04 -2.97 18.57
C GLU A 39 -13.06 -4.11 18.61
N ASN A 40 -14.35 -3.80 18.80
CA ASN A 40 -15.46 -4.75 18.80
C ASN A 40 -16.14 -4.88 17.43
N GLY A 41 -15.61 -4.22 16.38
CA GLY A 41 -16.18 -4.25 15.04
C GLY A 41 -17.43 -3.39 14.86
N GLU A 42 -17.78 -2.56 15.83
CA GLU A 42 -18.88 -1.62 15.70
C GLU A 42 -18.48 -0.49 14.76
N VAL A 43 -19.33 -0.20 13.76
CA VAL A 43 -19.15 0.95 12.87
C VAL A 43 -19.38 2.23 13.68
N LEU A 44 -18.30 2.96 13.94
CA LEU A 44 -18.36 4.26 14.59
C LEU A 44 -18.93 5.31 13.64
N PHE A 45 -18.36 5.38 12.43
CA PHE A 45 -18.89 6.22 11.36
C PHE A 45 -18.41 5.73 9.99
N THR A 46 -18.98 6.31 8.92
CA THR A 46 -18.67 5.96 7.53
C THR A 46 -18.45 7.22 6.72
N LEU A 47 -17.34 7.28 5.99
CA LEU A 47 -17.08 8.34 5.03
C LEU A 47 -17.83 8.11 3.72
N PRO A 48 -18.31 9.20 3.08
CA PRO A 48 -18.84 9.14 1.74
C PRO A 48 -17.87 8.49 0.73
N GLN A 49 -18.42 7.85 -0.30
CA GLN A 49 -17.60 7.36 -1.41
C GLN A 49 -16.82 8.51 -2.04
N GLY A 50 -15.51 8.32 -2.21
CA GLY A 50 -14.59 9.32 -2.75
C GLY A 50 -13.88 10.17 -1.70
N ASP A 51 -14.33 10.16 -0.45
CA ASP A 51 -13.59 10.73 0.67
C ASP A 51 -12.64 9.67 1.24
N TYR A 52 -11.41 10.04 1.55
CA TYR A 52 -10.39 9.09 1.96
C TYR A 52 -9.46 9.63 3.03
N PRO A 53 -9.06 8.78 4.00
CA PRO A 53 -8.08 9.19 4.98
C PRO A 53 -6.68 9.30 4.36
N LEU A 54 -5.94 10.31 4.81
CA LEU A 54 -4.54 10.51 4.45
C LEU A 54 -3.68 9.65 5.40
N GLY A 55 -2.87 8.77 4.79
CA GLY A 55 -2.13 7.73 5.50
C GLY A 55 -0.91 8.22 6.27
N LYS A 56 -0.59 7.53 7.37
CA LYS A 56 0.77 7.42 7.91
C LYS A 56 1.62 6.63 6.92
N ASN A 57 2.16 7.23 5.87
CA ASN A 57 3.29 6.68 5.14
C ASN A 57 3.89 7.64 4.09
N TYR A 58 5.21 7.80 4.20
CA TYR A 58 6.18 8.33 3.23
C TYR A 58 6.43 9.84 3.11
N LEU A 59 7.34 10.31 3.98
CA LEU A 59 8.41 11.28 3.64
C LEU A 59 9.74 10.54 3.40
N GLY A 60 9.69 9.31 2.89
CA GLY A 60 10.86 8.51 2.57
C GLY A 60 11.36 8.78 1.16
N GLY A 61 12.07 9.89 0.97
CA GLY A 61 12.99 10.09 -0.17
C GLY A 61 12.34 10.49 -1.50
N ILE A 62 11.94 11.76 -1.60
CA ILE A 62 11.80 12.58 -2.83
C ILE A 62 10.76 12.15 -3.89
N PHE A 63 10.54 10.89 -4.24
CA PHE A 63 9.41 10.48 -5.10
C PHE A 63 9.07 9.01 -4.85
N GLY A 64 8.18 8.76 -3.90
CA GLY A 64 7.29 7.61 -3.97
C GLY A 64 5.99 8.13 -4.57
N TYR A 65 5.91 8.16 -5.90
CA TYR A 65 4.65 8.23 -6.64
C TYR A 65 3.58 7.52 -5.82
N LEU A 66 2.46 8.19 -5.50
CA LEU A 66 1.06 7.76 -5.63
C LEU A 66 0.70 6.25 -5.76
N SER A 67 1.58 5.30 -5.47
CA SER A 67 1.63 3.98 -6.11
C SER A 67 0.80 2.98 -5.34
N LYS A 68 -0.40 3.40 -4.96
CA LYS A 68 -1.65 3.02 -5.63
C LYS A 68 -2.81 3.77 -4.96
N VAL A 69 -3.04 5.03 -5.39
CA VAL A 69 -4.20 5.93 -5.19
C VAL A 69 -5.53 5.24 -4.82
N PHE A 70 -5.72 4.72 -3.59
CA PHE A 70 -7.01 4.07 -3.26
C PHE A 70 -7.03 2.75 -2.45
N GLY A 71 -5.91 2.03 -2.29
CA GLY A 71 -6.04 0.56 -2.46
C GLY A 71 -5.86 -0.48 -1.34
N GLU A 72 -5.52 -0.19 -0.08
CA GLU A 72 -5.51 -1.25 0.95
C GLU A 72 -6.04 -0.73 2.31
N PRO A 73 -6.95 -1.44 2.96
CA PRO A 73 -7.42 -1.08 4.29
C PRO A 73 -6.33 -1.26 5.36
N GLY A 74 -6.34 -0.45 6.40
CA GLY A 74 -5.24 -0.35 7.36
C GLY A 74 -5.70 -0.14 8.79
N LEU A 75 -4.90 -0.63 9.74
CA LEU A 75 -5.12 -0.44 11.16
C LEU A 75 -4.36 0.81 11.64
N SER A 76 -5.07 1.74 12.26
CA SER A 76 -4.61 3.05 12.76
C SER A 76 -4.29 4.15 11.71
N LEU A 77 -5.21 5.13 11.62
CA LEU A 77 -4.96 6.47 11.03
C LEU A 77 -5.26 7.62 12.00
N TYR A 78 -5.60 7.27 13.25
CA TYR A 78 -5.86 8.24 14.30
C TYR A 78 -4.58 8.56 15.04
N GLN A 79 -4.30 9.85 15.16
CA GLN A 79 -3.33 10.34 16.12
C GLN A 79 -4.00 11.42 16.96
N ASN A 80 -3.91 11.25 18.28
CA ASN A 80 -4.45 12.19 19.26
C ASN A 80 -5.92 12.56 19.01
N GLY A 81 -6.74 11.56 18.67
CA GLY A 81 -8.19 11.73 18.42
C GLY A 81 -8.55 12.34 17.07
N ILE A 82 -7.57 12.67 16.21
CA ILE A 82 -7.81 13.29 14.90
C ILE A 82 -7.50 12.31 13.77
N CYS A 83 -8.45 12.20 12.83
CA CYS A 83 -8.23 11.60 11.52
C CYS A 83 -8.10 12.67 10.46
N VAL A 84 -7.00 12.64 9.71
CA VAL A 84 -6.80 13.52 8.56
C VAL A 84 -7.38 12.85 7.34
N ILE A 85 -8.32 13.51 6.66
CA ILE A 85 -8.91 13.03 5.42
C ILE A 85 -8.71 14.04 4.29
N LYS A 86 -8.87 13.55 3.07
CA LYS A 86 -9.06 14.36 1.89
C LYS A 86 -10.38 13.94 1.24
N ASN A 87 -11.26 14.91 1.01
CA ASN A 87 -12.58 14.64 0.47
C ASN A 87 -12.53 14.50 -1.06
N LYS A 88 -13.66 14.14 -1.67
CA LYS A 88 -13.82 14.01 -3.13
C LYS A 88 -13.57 15.31 -3.92
N ASN A 89 -13.63 16.47 -3.25
CA ASN A 89 -13.30 17.77 -3.85
C ASN A 89 -11.80 18.10 -3.68
N GLU A 90 -10.99 17.16 -3.20
CA GLU A 90 -9.57 17.29 -2.91
C GLU A 90 -9.24 18.24 -1.74
N GLU A 91 -10.22 18.57 -0.89
CA GLU A 91 -10.04 19.41 0.29
C GLU A 91 -9.59 18.58 1.50
N VAL A 92 -8.70 19.13 2.33
CA VAL A 92 -8.19 18.46 3.53
C VAL A 92 -9.02 18.82 4.77
N HIS A 93 -9.40 17.80 5.54
CA HIS A 93 -10.20 17.94 6.75
C HIS A 93 -9.61 17.15 7.92
N TRP A 94 -9.82 17.65 9.12
CA TRP A 94 -9.64 16.93 10.37
C TRP A 94 -10.98 16.50 10.93
N LEU A 95 -11.10 15.21 11.20
CA LEU A 95 -12.27 14.60 11.79
C LEU A 95 -11.98 14.16 13.23
N ASP A 96 -12.98 14.28 14.09
CA ASP A 96 -12.95 13.72 15.44
C ASP A 96 -13.22 12.20 15.41
N GLN A 97 -13.26 11.60 16.60
CA GLN A 97 -13.57 10.18 16.80
C GLN A 97 -14.98 9.76 16.33
N ASN A 98 -15.90 10.72 16.14
CA ASN A 98 -17.26 10.50 15.65
C ASN A 98 -17.38 10.73 14.13
N GLY A 99 -16.30 11.16 13.47
CA GLY A 99 -16.30 11.51 12.05
C GLY A 99 -16.80 12.93 11.75
N GLU A 100 -17.01 13.75 12.77
CA GLU A 100 -17.40 15.14 12.61
C GLU A 100 -16.19 16.00 12.24
N THR A 101 -16.37 16.94 11.32
CA THR A 101 -15.28 17.84 10.92
C THR A 101 -14.98 18.82 12.06
N ILE A 102 -13.80 18.66 12.67
CA ILE A 102 -13.24 19.62 13.63
C ILE A 102 -12.73 20.86 12.89
N LYS A 103 -12.02 20.64 11.78
CA LYS A 103 -11.40 21.72 10.99
C LYS A 103 -11.34 21.37 9.51
N SER A 104 -11.67 22.34 8.65
CA SER A 104 -11.42 22.26 7.21
C SER A 104 -10.28 23.19 6.86
N PHE A 105 -9.36 22.70 6.02
CA PHE A 105 -8.25 23.47 5.47
C PHE A 105 -8.49 23.82 3.99
N GLY A 106 -9.65 23.44 3.43
CA GLY A 106 -9.94 23.55 2.00
C GLY A 106 -8.81 22.95 1.16
N ASN A 107 -8.44 23.67 0.10
CA ASN A 107 -7.36 23.29 -0.82
C ASN A 107 -5.99 23.85 -0.42
N GLN A 108 -5.82 24.36 0.81
CA GLN A 108 -4.57 24.97 1.27
C GLN A 108 -3.39 23.98 1.23
N TYR A 109 -3.66 22.71 1.53
CA TYR A 109 -2.65 21.66 1.62
C TYR A 109 -2.94 20.53 0.64
N HIS A 110 -1.90 20.12 -0.09
CA HIS A 110 -1.98 18.96 -0.98
C HIS A 110 -1.81 17.64 -0.21
N TYR A 111 -1.01 17.67 0.85
CA TYR A 111 -0.68 16.54 1.71
C TYR A 111 -0.65 17.00 3.16
N MET A 112 -1.13 16.14 4.05
CA MET A 112 -0.95 16.30 5.48
C MET A 112 -0.81 14.92 6.12
N GLY A 113 0.25 14.76 6.91
CA GLY A 113 0.56 13.51 7.58
C GLY A 113 0.97 13.76 9.02
N THR A 114 0.78 12.76 9.85
CA THR A 114 1.23 12.77 11.26
C THR A 114 2.76 12.81 11.35
N SER A 115 3.31 13.67 12.22
CA SER A 115 4.76 13.84 12.44
C SER A 115 5.14 13.53 13.89
N GLY A 116 5.17 12.23 14.24
CA GLY A 116 5.43 11.81 15.61
C GLY A 116 4.36 12.33 16.60
N ASN A 117 4.58 12.16 17.91
CA ASN A 117 3.56 12.45 18.94
C ASN A 117 3.30 13.94 19.21
N SER A 118 3.76 14.87 18.35
CA SER A 118 3.78 16.30 18.67
C SER A 118 3.21 17.23 17.58
N PHE A 119 3.29 16.87 16.30
CA PHE A 119 2.88 17.76 15.20
C PHE A 119 2.29 17.00 14.01
N TYR A 120 1.61 17.72 13.13
CA TYR A 120 1.31 17.28 11.76
C TYR A 120 2.28 17.95 10.80
N LEU A 121 2.76 17.24 9.78
CA LEU A 121 3.50 17.84 8.70
C LEU A 121 2.59 18.01 7.48
N ALA A 122 2.44 19.23 7.01
CA ALA A 122 1.60 19.60 5.88
C ALA A 122 2.42 20.17 4.73
N LYS A 123 1.99 19.91 3.51
CA LYS A 123 2.58 20.47 2.27
C LYS A 123 1.60 21.44 1.63
N GLU A 124 1.99 22.71 1.50
CA GLU A 124 1.17 23.76 0.90
C GLU A 124 0.97 23.53 -0.61
N THR A 125 -0.21 23.88 -1.13
CA THR A 125 -0.58 23.69 -2.55
C THR A 125 0.05 24.73 -3.50
N ASN A 126 0.44 25.90 -3.00
CA ASN A 126 0.93 27.01 -3.84
C ASN A 126 2.31 26.73 -4.48
N GLU A 127 2.67 27.52 -5.50
CA GLU A 127 3.71 27.26 -6.54
C GLU A 127 5.12 26.81 -6.06
N SER A 128 5.45 26.99 -4.78
CA SER A 128 6.74 26.58 -4.21
C SER A 128 6.68 25.31 -3.34
N SER A 129 5.48 24.78 -3.05
CA SER A 129 5.26 23.44 -2.48
C SER A 129 6.03 23.15 -1.16
N TYR A 130 6.03 24.10 -0.23
CA TYR A 130 6.77 24.01 1.03
C TYR A 130 6.08 23.14 2.09
N LEU A 131 6.87 22.64 3.02
CA LEU A 131 6.44 21.91 4.21
C LEU A 131 6.34 22.84 5.41
N THR A 132 5.32 22.60 6.25
CA THR A 132 5.12 23.28 7.54
C THR A 132 4.67 22.28 8.60
N PHE A 133 5.05 22.53 9.85
CA PHE A 133 4.53 21.79 11.00
C PHE A 133 3.29 22.50 11.53
N LEU A 134 2.22 21.74 11.79
CA LEU A 134 0.99 22.21 12.39
C LEU A 134 0.85 21.65 13.81
N ASN A 135 0.41 22.51 14.73
CA ASN A 135 0.03 22.12 16.10
C ASN A 135 -1.36 21.42 16.10
N TYR A 136 -1.88 21.05 17.27
CA TYR A 136 -3.18 20.38 17.40
C TYR A 136 -4.40 21.27 17.14
N ASP A 137 -4.21 22.58 17.05
CA ASP A 137 -5.25 23.52 16.64
C ASP A 137 -5.24 23.73 15.11
N GLY A 138 -4.30 23.09 14.39
CA GLY A 138 -4.11 23.22 12.95
C GLY A 138 -3.53 24.57 12.55
N GLU A 139 -2.78 25.20 13.45
CA GLU A 139 -2.02 26.43 13.21
C GLU A 139 -0.55 26.09 13.00
N SER A 140 0.19 26.97 12.33
CA SER A 140 1.62 26.76 12.15
C SER A 140 2.32 26.71 13.52
N ALA A 141 3.04 25.61 13.78
CA ALA A 141 3.70 25.38 15.05
C ALA A 141 4.85 26.35 15.32
N PHE A 142 5.44 26.90 14.25
CA PHE A 142 6.61 27.76 14.31
C PHE A 142 6.39 28.98 13.42
N GLU A 143 6.48 30.18 13.98
CA GLU A 143 6.37 31.42 13.20
C GLU A 143 7.47 31.47 12.11
N ASN A 144 7.06 31.78 10.88
CA ASN A 144 7.93 32.05 9.72
C ASN A 144 8.83 30.89 9.23
N ASN A 145 8.71 29.66 9.73
CA ASN A 145 9.54 28.55 9.27
C ASN A 145 8.84 27.71 8.20
N LYS A 146 9.10 28.04 6.93
CA LYS A 146 8.80 27.17 5.78
C LYS A 146 10.01 26.31 5.45
N PHE A 147 9.76 25.04 5.11
CA PHE A 147 10.83 24.09 4.83
C PHE A 147 10.71 23.51 3.42
N TRP A 148 11.83 23.39 2.71
CA TRP A 148 11.89 22.63 1.46
C TRP A 148 11.78 21.13 1.71
N ASN A 149 12.32 20.67 2.84
CA ASN A 149 12.27 19.28 3.26
C ASN A 149 12.17 19.19 4.78
N ALA A 150 11.42 18.22 5.30
CA ALA A 150 11.31 17.97 6.72
C ALA A 150 11.04 16.49 6.99
N THR A 151 11.74 15.92 7.97
CA THR A 151 11.40 14.61 8.53
C THR A 151 10.28 14.76 9.56
N HIS A 152 9.68 13.64 9.97
CA HIS A 152 8.86 13.68 11.18
C HIS A 152 9.72 13.88 12.42
N PHE A 153 9.11 14.36 13.51
CA PHE A 153 9.75 14.38 14.82
C PHE A 153 9.96 12.96 15.33
N SER A 154 11.21 12.61 15.62
CA SER A 154 11.58 11.36 16.26
C SER A 154 12.58 11.64 17.38
N GLU A 155 12.33 11.04 18.54
CA GLU A 155 13.10 11.24 19.76
C GLU A 155 13.39 12.71 20.14
N GLY A 156 12.44 13.60 19.81
CA GLY A 156 12.45 15.04 20.14
C GLY A 156 13.05 15.96 19.07
N LEU A 157 13.56 15.43 17.95
CA LEU A 157 14.18 16.21 16.89
C LEU A 157 13.56 15.89 15.51
N ALA A 158 13.56 16.90 14.63
CA ALA A 158 13.21 16.73 13.22
C ALA A 158 14.31 17.34 12.33
N GLY A 159 14.72 16.61 11.29
CA GLY A 159 15.64 17.11 10.27
C GLY A 159 14.87 18.00 9.29
N VAL A 160 15.37 19.20 9.02
CA VAL A 160 14.73 20.20 8.17
C VAL A 160 15.71 20.82 7.19
N GLN A 161 15.18 21.35 6.09
CA GLN A 161 15.87 22.24 5.17
C GLN A 161 15.09 23.56 5.11
N PHE A 162 15.70 24.64 5.60
CA PHE A 162 15.09 25.96 5.65
C PHE A 162 14.91 26.57 4.26
N GLU A 163 13.83 27.30 4.04
CA GLU A 163 13.61 28.09 2.83
C GLU A 163 14.32 29.45 2.87
N ASP A 164 14.27 30.12 4.02
CA ASP A 164 14.72 31.49 4.24
C ASP A 164 16.23 31.60 4.59
N LYS A 165 16.83 30.53 5.14
CA LYS A 165 18.25 30.49 5.54
C LYS A 165 19.14 29.90 4.44
N ASN A 166 19.03 30.40 3.22
CA ASN A 166 19.83 29.94 2.06
C ASN A 166 19.79 28.41 1.82
N GLY A 167 18.70 27.73 2.17
CA GLY A 167 18.61 26.28 1.98
C GLY A 167 19.37 25.43 3.00
N GLN A 168 19.78 26.00 4.14
CA GLN A 168 20.56 25.29 5.16
C GLN A 168 19.79 24.11 5.77
N TYR A 169 20.54 23.06 6.08
CA TYR A 169 20.06 21.84 6.70
C TYR A 169 20.34 21.84 8.19
N ALA A 170 19.36 21.41 8.98
CA ALA A 170 19.47 21.41 10.42
C ALA A 170 18.60 20.34 11.08
N TYR A 171 18.85 20.05 12.35
CA TYR A 171 17.86 19.42 13.23
C TYR A 171 17.27 20.47 14.18
N ILE A 172 15.95 20.54 14.23
CA ILE A 172 15.20 21.41 15.14
C ILE A 172 14.53 20.61 16.26
N ASN A 173 14.34 21.22 17.43
CA ASN A 173 13.56 20.65 18.52
C ASN A 173 12.07 21.02 18.41
N GLN A 174 11.26 20.52 19.35
CA GLN A 174 9.81 20.76 19.40
C GLN A 174 9.40 22.23 19.61
N TYR A 175 10.34 23.12 19.91
CA TYR A 175 10.12 24.56 20.03
C TYR A 175 10.53 25.31 18.75
N GLY A 176 11.00 24.60 17.72
CA GLY A 176 11.48 25.19 16.47
C GLY A 176 12.93 25.70 16.54
N GLU A 177 13.60 25.52 17.68
CA GLU A 177 14.98 25.95 17.87
C GLU A 177 15.93 24.98 17.15
N THR A 178 16.92 25.52 16.46
CA THR A 178 17.96 24.70 15.83
C THR A 178 18.90 24.14 16.90
N VAL A 179 19.01 22.81 16.93
CA VAL A 179 19.91 22.08 17.84
C VAL A 179 21.21 21.68 17.14
N ILE A 180 21.12 21.30 15.86
CA ILE A 180 22.28 20.87 15.07
C ILE A 180 22.24 21.56 13.71
N PHE A 181 23.25 22.37 13.40
CA PHE A 181 23.44 22.92 12.05
C PHE A 181 24.30 21.95 11.22
N ILE A 182 23.68 21.29 10.22
CA ILE A 182 24.36 20.26 9.43
C ILE A 182 25.42 20.87 8.52
N ASN A 183 25.14 22.04 7.96
CA ASN A 183 26.10 22.79 7.15
C ASN A 183 27.35 23.21 7.94
N GLU A 184 27.25 23.44 9.26
CA GLU A 184 28.43 23.75 10.09
C GLU A 184 29.32 22.52 10.30
N LEU A 185 28.72 21.33 10.38
CA LEU A 185 29.44 20.07 10.59
C LEU A 185 30.13 19.57 9.32
N PHE A 186 29.49 19.73 8.17
CA PHE A 186 29.91 19.08 6.92
C PHE A 186 30.23 20.07 5.79
N GLY A 187 30.02 21.38 5.99
CA GLY A 187 30.15 22.40 4.96
C GLY A 187 28.92 22.53 4.07
N ASP A 188 29.02 23.42 3.07
CA ASP A 188 27.93 23.75 2.16
C ASP A 188 27.74 22.70 1.05
N HIS A 189 27.00 21.65 1.41
CA HIS A 189 26.59 20.59 0.49
C HIS A 189 25.07 20.37 0.52
N ASN A 190 24.59 19.50 -0.37
CA ASN A 190 23.20 19.04 -0.32
C ASN A 190 23.12 17.79 0.54
N PHE A 191 22.10 17.69 1.38
CA PHE A 191 21.93 16.58 2.30
C PHE A 191 20.53 15.96 2.21
N ASN A 192 20.45 14.68 2.53
CA ASN A 192 19.21 14.03 2.95
C ASN A 192 19.34 13.68 4.43
N LEU A 193 18.47 14.28 5.25
CA LEU A 193 18.39 14.03 6.68
C LEU A 193 17.36 12.93 6.97
N PHE A 194 17.57 12.20 8.06
CA PHE A 194 16.68 11.11 8.47
C PHE A 194 16.33 11.23 9.95
N PRO A 195 15.15 10.74 10.38
CA PRO A 195 14.77 10.75 11.78
C PRO A 195 15.79 10.04 12.68
N PHE A 196 15.89 10.49 13.93
CA PHE A 196 16.66 9.81 14.97
C PHE A 196 16.02 8.46 15.33
N THR A 197 16.86 7.44 15.49
CA THR A 197 16.49 6.13 16.02
C THR A 197 17.64 5.58 16.87
N ASP A 198 17.34 5.05 18.06
CA ASP A 198 18.33 4.62 19.05
C ASP A 198 19.36 5.72 19.36
N GLY A 199 18.92 6.97 19.41
CA GLY A 199 19.78 8.12 19.69
C GLY A 199 20.69 8.58 18.56
N LEU A 200 20.65 7.93 17.38
CA LEU A 200 21.47 8.29 16.22
C LEU A 200 20.61 8.67 15.01
N ALA A 201 21.05 9.67 14.25
CA ALA A 201 20.45 10.03 12.98
C ALA A 201 21.43 9.81 11.84
N ARG A 202 20.91 9.27 10.73
CA ARG A 202 21.67 9.18 9.49
C ARG A 202 21.68 10.54 8.79
N VAL A 203 22.84 10.91 8.27
CA VAL A 203 23.01 12.06 7.37
C VAL A 203 23.64 11.56 6.08
N LYS A 204 22.98 11.80 4.95
CA LYS A 204 23.49 11.49 3.62
C LYS A 204 23.90 12.78 2.93
N GLN A 205 25.19 12.97 2.72
CA GLN A 205 25.72 14.06 1.89
C GLN A 205 25.71 13.63 0.42
N MET A 206 25.02 14.41 -0.40
CA MET A 206 24.88 14.16 -1.83
C MET A 206 26.01 14.82 -2.60
N VAL A 207 26.66 14.05 -3.48
CA VAL A 207 27.71 14.57 -4.36
C VAL A 207 27.12 14.79 -5.75
N LYS A 208 27.12 16.04 -6.25
CA LYS A 208 26.72 16.35 -7.64
C LYS A 208 27.86 15.95 -8.58
N SER A 209 27.65 14.95 -9.44
CA SER A 209 28.57 14.61 -10.53
C SER A 209 27.80 14.03 -11.73
N GLY A 210 27.72 14.79 -12.83
CA GLY A 210 27.36 14.29 -14.18
C GLY A 210 26.06 13.47 -14.31
N THR A 211 25.92 12.78 -15.44
CA THR A 211 24.71 12.01 -15.82
C THR A 211 24.55 10.67 -15.08
N TYR A 212 25.51 10.24 -14.25
CA TYR A 212 25.43 9.00 -13.46
C TYR A 212 26.10 9.19 -12.08
N SER A 213 25.34 9.02 -10.99
CA SER A 213 25.80 9.04 -9.58
C SER A 213 26.75 7.85 -9.31
N THR A 214 27.76 7.92 -8.43
CA THR A 214 27.59 7.61 -6.99
C THR A 214 28.93 7.66 -6.23
N ASN A 215 29.03 8.55 -5.24
CA ASN A 215 29.81 8.35 -4.01
C ASN A 215 29.20 9.28 -2.96
N ASP A 216 27.94 9.04 -2.62
CA ASP A 216 27.30 9.76 -1.52
C ASP A 216 27.99 9.38 -0.20
N TYR A 217 28.24 10.37 0.65
CA TYR A 217 28.85 10.14 1.94
C TYR A 217 27.75 9.94 3.00
N TYR A 218 27.95 8.95 3.86
CA TYR A 218 27.00 8.58 4.89
C TYR A 218 27.64 8.69 6.26
N TYR A 219 26.94 9.41 7.14
CA TYR A 219 27.34 9.64 8.52
C TYR A 219 26.22 9.24 9.47
N PHE A 220 26.59 8.88 10.69
CA PHE A 220 25.67 8.81 11.82
C PHE A 220 26.10 9.83 12.87
N ILE A 221 25.16 10.67 13.29
CA ILE A 221 25.37 11.69 14.32
C ILE A 221 24.51 11.42 15.54
N ASP A 222 24.99 11.84 16.71
CA ASP A 222 24.17 11.88 17.92
C ASP A 222 23.32 13.15 18.00
N LYS A 223 22.50 13.27 19.05
CA LYS A 223 21.60 14.40 19.29
C LYS A 223 22.30 15.73 19.59
N ASN A 224 23.61 15.72 19.80
CA ASN A 224 24.43 16.91 20.00
C ASN A 224 25.23 17.27 18.74
N GLY A 225 25.02 16.56 17.63
CA GLY A 225 25.76 16.78 16.38
C GLY A 225 27.15 16.14 16.34
N LYS A 226 27.50 15.31 17.31
CA LYS A 226 28.78 14.57 17.26
C LYS A 226 28.69 13.49 16.20
N ILE A 227 29.66 13.46 15.28
CA ILE A 227 29.81 12.37 14.31
C ILE A 227 30.25 11.11 15.05
N ILE A 228 29.38 10.11 15.07
CA ILE A 228 29.61 8.80 15.70
C ILE A 228 30.22 7.83 14.70
N LEU A 229 29.68 7.77 13.48
CA LEU A 229 30.22 6.96 12.40
C LEU A 229 30.40 7.77 11.12
N ASP A 230 31.54 7.56 10.48
CA ASP A 230 31.85 8.00 9.12
C ASP A 230 32.05 6.74 8.29
N LEU A 231 31.04 6.37 7.49
CA LEU A 231 31.06 5.09 6.80
C LEU A 231 32.11 5.04 5.67
N TYR A 232 32.53 6.20 5.16
CA TYR A 232 33.59 6.26 4.15
C TYR A 232 34.95 5.89 4.77
N LYS A 233 35.20 6.30 6.03
CA LYS A 233 36.39 5.90 6.78
C LYS A 233 36.36 4.44 7.22
N LEU A 234 35.18 3.93 7.60
CA LEU A 234 35.03 2.53 8.03
C LEU A 234 35.15 1.54 6.86
N PHE A 235 34.70 1.94 5.67
CA PHE A 235 34.71 1.11 4.46
C PHE A 235 35.46 1.80 3.32
N PRO A 236 36.78 2.02 3.44
CA PRO A 236 37.55 2.77 2.46
C PRO A 236 37.51 2.11 1.08
N GLY A 237 37.21 2.90 0.05
CA GLY A 237 37.11 2.43 -1.34
C GLY A 237 35.89 1.56 -1.65
N LYS A 238 34.96 1.37 -0.71
CA LYS A 238 33.72 0.65 -0.92
C LYS A 238 32.58 1.61 -1.28
N SER A 239 31.72 1.20 -2.21
CA SER A 239 30.52 1.96 -2.56
C SER A 239 29.35 1.55 -1.69
N ILE A 240 28.80 2.49 -0.91
CA ILE A 240 27.67 2.24 -0.02
C ILE A 240 26.38 2.56 -0.79
N SER A 241 25.60 1.52 -1.07
CA SER A 241 24.38 1.63 -1.87
C SER A 241 23.13 1.93 -1.04
N ALA A 242 23.12 1.47 0.21
CA ALA A 242 22.06 1.72 1.18
C ALA A 242 22.58 1.47 2.59
N ASN A 243 21.90 2.03 3.57
CA ASN A 243 22.07 1.67 4.97
C ASN A 243 20.73 1.82 5.69
N ILE A 244 20.64 1.31 6.91
CA ILE A 244 19.39 1.23 7.67
C ILE A 244 19.51 2.13 8.90
N PRO A 245 18.43 2.76 9.40
CA PRO A 245 18.47 3.39 10.73
C PRO A 245 18.95 2.42 11.82
N PHE A 246 19.60 2.96 12.86
CA PHE A 246 19.95 2.15 14.03
C PHE A 246 18.70 1.66 14.73
N LYS A 247 18.65 0.37 15.06
CA LYS A 247 17.61 -0.21 15.90
C LYS A 247 18.14 -1.40 16.67
N ASP A 248 17.74 -1.52 17.93
CA ASP A 248 18.30 -2.44 18.91
C ASP A 248 19.84 -2.40 18.99
N GLY A 249 20.44 -1.21 18.79
CA GLY A 249 21.88 -0.95 18.83
C GLY A 249 22.67 -1.33 17.58
N VAL A 250 22.00 -1.74 16.50
CA VAL A 250 22.64 -2.26 15.28
C VAL A 250 22.09 -1.54 14.04
N THR A 251 22.95 -1.32 13.05
CA THR A 251 22.56 -0.91 11.69
C THR A 251 23.12 -1.88 10.66
N ALA A 252 22.43 -2.04 9.53
CA ALA A 252 22.91 -2.78 8.38
C ALA A 252 23.36 -1.83 7.27
N ILE A 253 24.54 -2.09 6.71
CA ILE A 253 25.17 -1.35 5.62
C ILE A 253 25.21 -2.26 4.38
N SER A 254 24.68 -1.78 3.25
CA SER A 254 24.71 -2.49 1.98
C SER A 254 25.84 -1.93 1.10
N ILE A 255 26.84 -2.77 0.86
CA ILE A 255 28.04 -2.45 0.11
C ILE A 255 27.93 -3.04 -1.29
N ALA A 256 28.05 -2.21 -2.33
CA ALA A 256 28.03 -2.67 -3.71
C ALA A 256 29.35 -3.37 -4.07
N THR A 257 29.23 -4.51 -4.76
CA THR A 257 30.39 -5.23 -5.28
C THR A 257 30.71 -4.73 -6.69
N PRO A 258 31.93 -4.23 -6.96
CA PRO A 258 32.30 -3.67 -8.25
C PRO A 258 31.99 -4.60 -9.43
N ASN A 259 31.51 -4.04 -10.54
CA ASN A 259 31.21 -4.77 -11.79
C ASN A 259 30.19 -5.92 -11.66
N THR A 260 29.38 -5.93 -10.58
CA THR A 260 28.31 -6.92 -10.41
C THR A 260 27.02 -6.24 -9.94
N SER A 261 25.88 -6.92 -10.12
CA SER A 261 24.62 -6.53 -9.45
C SER A 261 24.54 -7.01 -8.00
N SER A 262 25.62 -7.61 -7.48
CA SER A 262 25.67 -8.16 -6.14
C SER A 262 26.03 -7.10 -5.12
N ARG A 263 25.59 -7.35 -3.88
CA ARG A 263 25.85 -6.50 -2.73
C ARG A 263 26.17 -7.40 -1.55
N ASP A 264 27.03 -6.89 -0.69
CA ASP A 264 27.31 -7.45 0.62
C ASP A 264 26.56 -6.65 1.68
N LEU A 265 26.21 -7.32 2.77
CA LEU A 265 25.44 -6.75 3.85
C LEU A 265 26.23 -6.92 5.15
N VAL A 266 26.60 -5.79 5.75
CA VAL A 266 27.42 -5.74 6.97
C VAL A 266 26.61 -5.12 8.08
N PHE A 267 26.45 -5.83 9.19
CA PHE A 267 25.82 -5.30 10.39
C PHE A 267 26.89 -4.77 11.34
N ILE A 268 26.73 -3.52 11.78
CA ILE A 268 27.67 -2.85 12.67
C ILE A 268 26.97 -2.26 13.89
N ASN A 269 27.71 -2.13 14.99
CA ASN A 269 27.27 -1.37 16.16
C ASN A 269 27.69 0.11 16.07
N SER A 270 27.35 0.90 17.10
CA SER A 270 27.65 2.35 17.15
C SER A 270 29.13 2.68 17.34
N SER A 271 30.01 1.71 17.65
CA SER A 271 31.46 1.91 17.59
C SER A 271 32.08 1.58 16.22
N GLY A 272 31.27 1.09 15.27
CA GLY A 272 31.73 0.70 13.93
C GLY A 272 32.30 -0.73 13.88
N GLU A 273 32.12 -1.53 14.92
CA GLU A 273 32.52 -2.93 14.93
C GLU A 273 31.55 -3.76 14.08
N THR A 274 32.10 -4.59 13.20
CA THR A 274 31.33 -5.55 12.40
C THR A 274 30.86 -6.71 13.28
N LEU A 275 29.55 -6.86 13.39
CA LEU A 275 28.90 -7.95 14.11
C LEU A 275 28.61 -9.14 13.21
N LEU A 276 28.08 -8.88 11.99
CA LEU A 276 27.67 -9.91 11.03
C LEU A 276 27.98 -9.47 9.61
N GLU A 277 28.27 -10.42 8.73
CA GLU A 277 28.49 -10.17 7.30
C GLU A 277 27.82 -11.25 6.45
N PHE A 278 27.07 -10.81 5.44
CA PHE A 278 26.40 -11.67 4.47
C PHE A 278 26.81 -11.30 3.05
N LYS A 279 27.44 -12.25 2.35
CA LYS A 279 27.75 -12.12 0.93
C LYS A 279 26.50 -12.31 0.07
N ASN A 280 26.41 -11.57 -1.02
CA ASN A 280 25.29 -11.63 -1.98
C ASN A 280 23.91 -11.40 -1.31
N ALA A 281 23.86 -10.51 -0.32
CA ALA A 281 22.63 -10.07 0.33
C ALA A 281 22.41 -8.58 0.02
N ASN A 282 21.28 -8.26 -0.59
CA ASN A 282 21.05 -6.94 -1.21
C ASN A 282 20.12 -6.01 -0.44
N LEU A 283 19.36 -6.54 0.54
CA LEU A 283 18.44 -5.77 1.36
C LEU A 283 18.35 -6.37 2.76
N ALA A 284 18.21 -5.51 3.76
CA ALA A 284 17.86 -5.93 5.11
C ALA A 284 16.76 -5.02 5.67
N SER A 285 16.06 -5.48 6.69
CA SER A 285 15.26 -4.62 7.56
C SER A 285 16.10 -4.16 8.75
N ALA A 286 15.64 -3.11 9.44
CA ALA A 286 16.13 -2.84 10.79
C ALA A 286 15.84 -4.04 11.70
N PHE A 287 16.67 -4.22 12.73
CA PHE A 287 16.34 -5.15 13.80
C PHE A 287 15.06 -4.69 14.51
N ASN A 288 14.22 -5.62 14.91
CA ASN A 288 13.06 -5.33 15.74
C ASN A 288 12.89 -6.46 16.76
N LYS A 289 13.02 -6.13 18.05
CA LYS A 289 12.99 -7.11 19.15
C LYS A 289 13.96 -8.28 18.89
N GLY A 290 15.14 -7.98 18.36
CA GLY A 290 16.24 -8.93 18.17
C GLY A 290 16.21 -9.79 16.90
N VAL A 291 15.30 -9.55 15.94
CA VAL A 291 15.33 -10.20 14.62
C VAL A 291 15.30 -9.20 13.46
N ALA A 292 15.88 -9.57 12.33
CA ALA A 292 15.88 -8.78 11.10
C ALA A 292 15.66 -9.67 9.88
N PHE A 293 15.00 -9.12 8.85
CA PHE A 293 14.91 -9.77 7.55
C PHE A 293 16.12 -9.42 6.69
N ILE A 294 16.63 -10.38 5.94
CA ILE A 294 17.60 -10.16 4.87
C ILE A 294 17.09 -10.78 3.58
N SER A 295 17.47 -10.23 2.43
CA SER A 295 17.23 -10.80 1.11
C SER A 295 18.56 -11.28 0.55
N LYS A 296 18.68 -12.59 0.32
CA LYS A 296 19.87 -13.23 -0.23
C LYS A 296 19.63 -13.67 -1.67
N LYS A 297 20.53 -13.30 -2.57
CA LYS A 297 20.51 -13.77 -3.96
C LYS A 297 21.03 -15.21 -4.05
N TYR A 298 20.38 -16.01 -4.89
CA TYR A 298 20.83 -17.35 -5.26
C TYR A 298 20.47 -17.62 -6.72
N GLU A 299 21.11 -18.63 -7.30
CA GLU A 299 20.91 -19.02 -8.69
C GLU A 299 20.19 -20.37 -8.73
N GLU A 300 19.14 -20.45 -9.54
CA GLU A 300 18.33 -21.66 -9.72
C GLU A 300 17.91 -21.74 -11.18
N ASN A 301 18.27 -22.83 -11.86
CA ASN A 301 18.00 -23.03 -13.30
C ASN A 301 18.46 -21.87 -14.20
N GLY A 302 19.59 -21.23 -13.87
CA GLY A 302 20.15 -20.09 -14.61
C GLY A 302 19.42 -18.75 -14.38
N LEU A 303 18.46 -18.70 -13.46
CA LEU A 303 17.76 -17.47 -13.06
C LEU A 303 18.22 -17.03 -11.67
N LEU A 304 18.53 -15.74 -11.53
CA LEU A 304 18.83 -15.10 -10.25
C LEU A 304 17.53 -14.86 -9.47
N LYS A 305 17.35 -15.58 -8.36
CA LYS A 305 16.23 -15.43 -7.43
C LYS A 305 16.68 -14.76 -6.14
N ASN A 306 15.71 -14.22 -5.38
CA ASN A 306 15.94 -13.68 -4.04
C ASN A 306 15.20 -14.54 -3.02
N LYS A 307 15.91 -14.95 -1.96
CA LYS A 307 15.32 -15.62 -0.81
C LYS A 307 15.33 -14.65 0.38
N LYS A 308 14.15 -14.34 0.91
CA LYS A 308 14.07 -13.62 2.18
C LYS A 308 14.32 -14.59 3.33
N LEU A 309 15.14 -14.19 4.29
CA LEU A 309 15.53 -14.96 5.46
C LEU A 309 15.32 -14.10 6.70
N LEU A 310 14.94 -14.72 7.80
CA LEU A 310 14.89 -14.07 9.11
C LEU A 310 16.14 -14.48 9.89
N ILE A 311 16.85 -13.51 10.45
CA ILE A 311 18.04 -13.72 11.26
C ILE A 311 17.86 -13.14 12.66
N ASP A 312 18.48 -13.75 13.66
CA ASP A 312 18.64 -13.13 14.97
C ASP A 312 19.92 -12.28 15.04
N LYS A 313 20.18 -11.63 16.20
CA LYS A 313 21.38 -10.80 16.41
C LYS A 313 22.71 -11.56 16.34
N SER A 314 22.71 -12.89 16.44
CA SER A 314 23.91 -13.73 16.25
C SER A 314 24.13 -14.10 14.78
N GLY A 315 23.22 -13.71 13.89
CA GLY A 315 23.23 -14.09 12.48
C GLY A 315 22.70 -15.49 12.20
N LYS A 316 22.20 -16.19 13.22
CA LYS A 316 21.54 -17.47 13.04
C LYS A 316 20.25 -17.27 12.26
N ILE A 317 20.10 -18.03 11.18
CA ILE A 317 18.86 -18.08 10.40
C ILE A 317 17.82 -18.82 11.24
N LEU A 318 16.66 -18.17 11.43
CA LEU A 318 15.50 -18.76 12.09
C LEU A 318 14.76 -19.61 11.05
N ASP A 319 14.64 -20.91 11.34
CA ASP A 319 13.75 -21.79 10.60
C ASP A 319 12.31 -21.52 11.05
N LEU A 320 11.47 -21.15 10.10
CA LEU A 320 10.08 -20.78 10.32
C LEU A 320 9.10 -21.87 9.84
N GLY A 321 9.63 -23.04 9.44
CA GLY A 321 8.82 -24.16 8.95
C GLY A 321 8.18 -23.90 7.58
N ILE A 322 8.76 -22.99 6.80
CA ILE A 322 8.25 -22.58 5.49
C ILE A 322 8.98 -23.34 4.40
N ASP A 323 8.23 -23.95 3.48
CA ASP A 323 8.78 -24.52 2.26
C ASP A 323 9.14 -23.40 1.29
N THR A 324 10.36 -22.90 1.39
CA THR A 324 10.87 -21.80 0.57
C THR A 324 11.03 -22.14 -0.92
N GLU A 325 10.79 -23.40 -1.34
CA GLU A 325 10.74 -23.78 -2.76
C GLU A 325 9.34 -23.55 -3.35
N LYS A 326 8.29 -23.52 -2.51
CA LYS A 326 6.89 -23.34 -2.91
C LYS A 326 6.27 -22.02 -2.44
N GLU A 327 6.86 -21.41 -1.42
CA GLU A 327 6.33 -20.23 -0.74
C GLU A 327 7.25 -19.02 -0.96
N GLU A 328 6.76 -17.98 -1.65
CA GLU A 328 7.46 -16.70 -1.78
C GLU A 328 7.08 -15.78 -0.61
N ILE A 329 8.07 -15.31 0.18
CA ILE A 329 7.84 -14.37 1.28
C ILE A 329 7.57 -12.98 0.68
N MET A 330 6.31 -12.59 0.57
CA MET A 330 5.94 -11.41 -0.21
C MET A 330 6.09 -10.10 0.58
N ARG A 331 5.69 -10.04 1.86
CA ARG A 331 5.60 -8.76 2.59
C ARG A 331 5.89 -8.92 4.07
N THR A 332 6.75 -8.06 4.60
CA THR A 332 7.03 -7.94 6.04
C THR A 332 6.66 -6.52 6.43
N SER A 333 5.62 -6.33 7.24
CA SER A 333 5.44 -5.05 7.93
C SER A 333 6.33 -5.08 9.16
N THR A 334 7.27 -4.15 9.25
CA THR A 334 8.11 -3.93 10.44
C THR A 334 7.53 -2.84 11.34
N SER A 335 6.23 -2.52 11.18
CA SER A 335 5.50 -1.67 12.12
C SER A 335 5.85 -2.10 13.54
N ASN A 336 6.09 -1.13 14.43
CA ASN A 336 6.59 -1.32 15.80
C ASN A 336 5.66 -2.13 16.74
N ASN A 337 4.83 -3.02 16.20
CA ASN A 337 3.89 -3.90 16.89
C ASN A 337 4.50 -5.29 17.12
N PHE A 338 3.85 -6.06 18.00
CA PHE A 338 4.32 -7.32 18.59
C PHE A 338 4.57 -8.48 17.61
N TYR A 339 4.20 -8.32 16.33
CA TYR A 339 4.21 -9.41 15.36
C TYR A 339 4.85 -9.02 14.04
N PHE A 340 5.33 -10.02 13.31
CA PHE A 340 5.59 -9.95 11.86
C PHE A 340 4.81 -11.07 11.18
N TYR A 341 4.56 -10.97 9.89
CA TYR A 341 3.90 -12.04 9.16
C TYR A 341 4.71 -12.47 7.94
N ILE A 342 4.42 -13.69 7.50
CA ILE A 342 4.85 -14.23 6.24
C ILE A 342 3.61 -14.59 5.47
N GLN A 343 3.64 -14.29 4.18
CA GLN A 343 2.55 -14.57 3.27
C GLN A 343 3.14 -15.10 1.97
N SER A 344 2.59 -16.22 1.52
CA SER A 344 2.87 -16.86 0.24
C SER A 344 1.59 -16.98 -0.59
N TYR A 345 1.74 -17.02 -1.91
CA TYR A 345 0.62 -17.21 -2.84
C TYR A 345 0.73 -18.59 -3.49
N GLN A 346 -0.30 -19.40 -3.34
CA GLN A 346 -0.40 -20.72 -3.96
C GLN A 346 -1.18 -20.59 -5.27
N PHE A 347 -0.46 -20.68 -6.40
CA PHE A 347 -1.02 -20.52 -7.74
C PHE A 347 -2.05 -21.61 -8.09
N GLU A 348 -1.85 -22.84 -7.61
CA GLU A 348 -2.73 -23.98 -7.92
C GLU A 348 -4.16 -23.73 -7.44
N ASP A 349 -4.32 -23.23 -6.21
CA ASP A 349 -5.63 -23.04 -5.57
C ASP A 349 -6.11 -21.58 -5.51
N HIS A 350 -5.33 -20.64 -6.07
CA HIS A 350 -5.60 -19.20 -6.01
C HIS A 350 -5.78 -18.68 -4.57
N GLN A 351 -5.07 -19.30 -3.63
CA GLN A 351 -5.15 -19.01 -2.20
C GLN A 351 -3.85 -18.40 -1.69
N TYR A 352 -3.96 -17.68 -0.58
CA TYR A 352 -2.79 -17.24 0.16
C TYR A 352 -2.57 -18.19 1.32
N VAL A 353 -1.33 -18.37 1.75
CA VAL A 353 -1.04 -18.91 3.08
C VAL A 353 -0.36 -17.81 3.85
N SER A 354 -1.04 -17.31 4.88
CA SER A 354 -0.53 -16.23 5.72
C SER A 354 -0.36 -16.72 7.15
N ARG A 355 0.83 -16.48 7.72
CA ARG A 355 1.18 -16.82 9.11
C ARG A 355 1.71 -15.59 9.82
N LEU A 356 1.10 -15.25 10.95
CA LEU A 356 1.55 -14.18 11.84
C LEU A 356 2.39 -14.80 12.97
N TYR A 357 3.53 -14.19 13.28
CA TYR A 357 4.51 -14.66 14.24
C TYR A 357 4.76 -13.59 15.31
N SER A 358 4.90 -14.01 16.56
CA SER A 358 5.33 -13.09 17.62
C SER A 358 6.84 -12.84 17.55
N TYR A 359 7.23 -11.57 17.64
CA TYR A 359 8.64 -11.18 17.68
C TYR A 359 9.38 -11.74 18.91
N GLU A 360 8.68 -11.90 20.03
CA GLU A 360 9.26 -12.35 21.30
C GLU A 360 9.52 -13.86 21.29
N THR A 361 8.48 -14.64 20.98
CA THR A 361 8.53 -16.11 21.00
C THR A 361 9.09 -16.72 19.72
N LYS A 362 9.10 -15.96 18.61
CA LYS A 362 9.43 -16.43 17.25
C LYS A 362 8.59 -17.64 16.80
N LYS A 363 7.37 -17.77 17.32
CA LYS A 363 6.42 -18.84 16.99
C LYS A 363 5.19 -18.26 16.28
N PRO A 364 4.53 -19.05 15.40
CA PRO A 364 3.28 -18.64 14.81
C PRO A 364 2.22 -18.47 15.90
N VAL A 365 1.41 -17.41 15.77
CA VAL A 365 0.29 -17.10 16.68
C VAL A 365 -1.05 -17.08 15.95
N PHE A 366 -1.04 -17.04 14.61
CA PHE A 366 -2.24 -17.07 13.77
C PHE A 366 -1.88 -17.54 12.37
N GLU A 367 -2.74 -18.37 11.77
CA GLU A 367 -2.58 -18.90 10.41
C GLU A 367 -3.92 -18.82 9.66
N THR A 368 -3.87 -18.49 8.37
CA THR A 368 -5.06 -18.39 7.53
C THR A 368 -4.75 -18.64 6.07
N ILE A 369 -5.76 -19.11 5.31
CA ILE A 369 -5.71 -19.25 3.85
C ILE A 369 -6.06 -17.95 3.09
N SER A 370 -6.18 -16.84 3.83
CA SER A 370 -6.50 -15.51 3.28
C SER A 370 -5.29 -14.59 3.30
N LYS A 371 -5.34 -13.50 2.53
CA LYS A 371 -4.25 -12.51 2.51
C LYS A 371 -4.33 -11.63 3.76
N ILE A 372 -3.24 -11.56 4.54
CA ILE A 372 -3.13 -10.56 5.62
C ILE A 372 -2.84 -9.20 4.99
N ILE A 373 -3.76 -8.26 5.20
CA ILE A 373 -3.62 -6.88 4.72
C ILE A 373 -2.94 -6.00 5.78
N SER A 374 -3.40 -6.10 7.02
CA SER A 374 -2.91 -5.31 8.15
C SER A 374 -3.13 -6.07 9.45
N TYR A 375 -2.36 -5.73 10.49
CA TYR A 375 -2.52 -6.31 11.83
C TYR A 375 -2.08 -5.30 12.90
N ASN A 376 -2.70 -5.38 14.07
CA ASN A 376 -2.37 -4.57 15.25
C ASN A 376 -2.72 -5.35 16.50
N GLU A 377 -1.79 -5.45 17.47
CA GLU A 377 -1.96 -6.15 18.75
C GLU A 377 -2.82 -7.43 18.65
N ASN A 378 -4.12 -7.35 18.89
CA ASN A 378 -4.99 -8.52 18.92
C ASN A 378 -5.82 -8.73 17.65
N LEU A 379 -5.74 -7.86 16.64
CA LEU A 379 -6.56 -7.94 15.43
C LEU A 379 -5.74 -8.12 14.16
N VAL A 380 -6.32 -8.88 13.23
CA VAL A 380 -5.83 -9.05 11.87
C VAL A 380 -6.94 -8.73 10.87
N LEU A 381 -6.59 -7.96 9.84
CA LEU A 381 -7.46 -7.66 8.73
C LEU A 381 -7.09 -8.51 7.53
N LEU A 382 -8.06 -9.30 7.06
CA LEU A 382 -7.90 -10.26 5.98
C LEU A 382 -8.61 -9.79 4.72
N ASP A 383 -8.00 -10.03 3.57
CA ASP A 383 -8.67 -10.05 2.27
C ASP A 383 -8.89 -11.51 1.87
N ILE A 384 -10.14 -11.94 1.96
CA ILE A 384 -10.59 -13.28 1.66
C ILE A 384 -10.56 -13.46 0.14
N ASN A 385 -9.71 -14.40 -0.32
CA ASN A 385 -9.51 -14.76 -1.72
C ASN A 385 -8.97 -13.64 -2.64
N GLY A 386 -8.49 -12.52 -2.10
CA GLY A 386 -7.89 -11.45 -2.92
C GLY A 386 -8.90 -10.61 -3.73
N LEU A 387 -10.17 -10.62 -3.30
CA LEU A 387 -11.30 -10.02 -4.02
C LEU A 387 -11.89 -8.81 -3.31
N LYS A 388 -11.20 -8.27 -2.31
CA LYS A 388 -11.72 -7.20 -1.46
C LYS A 388 -12.95 -7.65 -0.65
N ASN A 389 -13.00 -8.93 -0.31
CA ASN A 389 -13.91 -9.46 0.71
C ASN A 389 -13.15 -9.41 2.03
N PHE A 390 -13.53 -8.53 2.96
CA PHE A 390 -12.69 -8.26 4.12
C PHE A 390 -13.30 -8.77 5.41
N GLU A 391 -12.44 -9.39 6.21
CA GLU A 391 -12.79 -9.85 7.56
C GLU A 391 -11.78 -9.30 8.57
N LEU A 392 -12.31 -8.75 9.67
CA LEU A 392 -11.56 -8.39 10.84
C LEU A 392 -11.67 -9.52 11.85
N VAL A 393 -10.55 -10.13 12.19
CA VAL A 393 -10.49 -11.32 13.03
C VAL A 393 -9.69 -11.03 14.28
N ASN A 394 -10.15 -11.54 15.42
CA ASN A 394 -9.37 -11.55 16.65
C ASN A 394 -8.30 -12.64 16.56
N ILE A 395 -7.03 -12.27 16.74
CA ILE A 395 -5.89 -13.19 16.69
C ILE A 395 -5.97 -14.25 17.80
N LEU A 396 -6.50 -13.90 18.97
CA LEU A 396 -6.54 -14.79 20.15
C LEU A 396 -7.74 -15.73 20.14
N THR A 397 -8.91 -15.26 19.73
CA THR A 397 -10.14 -16.08 19.72
C THR A 397 -10.43 -16.70 18.35
N GLU A 398 -9.75 -16.25 17.29
CA GLU A 398 -10.03 -16.57 15.88
C GLU A 398 -11.45 -16.20 15.42
N GLU A 399 -12.20 -15.47 16.23
CA GLU A 399 -13.55 -15.04 15.89
C GLU A 399 -13.52 -13.88 14.90
N THR A 400 -14.39 -13.95 13.88
CA THR A 400 -14.69 -12.83 13.00
C THR A 400 -15.46 -11.78 13.80
N ILE A 401 -14.79 -10.66 14.08
CA ILE A 401 -15.38 -9.51 14.76
C ILE A 401 -16.25 -8.71 13.79
N TRP A 402 -15.82 -8.64 12.53
CA TRP A 402 -16.54 -7.93 11.49
C TRP A 402 -16.24 -8.51 10.11
N ALA A 403 -17.24 -8.50 9.24
CA ALA A 403 -17.11 -8.80 7.81
C ALA A 403 -17.86 -7.74 7.00
N ASN A 404 -17.40 -7.46 5.78
CA ASN A 404 -18.07 -6.48 4.93
C ASN A 404 -19.50 -6.90 4.56
N PRO A 405 -20.43 -5.93 4.41
CA PRO A 405 -21.79 -6.23 4.00
C PRO A 405 -21.81 -7.03 2.68
N PRO A 406 -22.62 -8.09 2.55
CA PRO A 406 -22.67 -8.91 1.33
C PRO A 406 -22.96 -8.12 0.05
N GLU A 407 -23.65 -7.00 0.13
CA GLU A 407 -23.94 -6.09 -0.98
C GLU A 407 -22.67 -5.41 -1.54
N GLU A 408 -21.59 -5.35 -0.74
CA GLU A 408 -20.30 -4.75 -1.07
C GLU A 408 -19.23 -5.82 -1.38
N VAL A 409 -19.49 -7.09 -1.08
CA VAL A 409 -18.59 -8.23 -1.33
C VAL A 409 -18.56 -8.59 -2.82
N TRP A 410 -17.38 -8.93 -3.35
CA TRP A 410 -17.23 -9.66 -4.61
C TRP A 410 -17.11 -11.16 -4.31
N PHE A 411 -18.19 -11.90 -4.53
CA PHE A 411 -18.20 -13.34 -4.30
C PHE A 411 -17.55 -14.10 -5.46
N THR A 412 -16.84 -15.19 -5.15
CA THR A 412 -16.41 -16.20 -6.14
C THR A 412 -17.01 -17.57 -5.93
N SER A 413 -17.34 -17.95 -4.70
CA SER A 413 -17.97 -19.24 -4.45
C SER A 413 -19.48 -19.10 -4.46
N ILE A 414 -20.14 -19.82 -5.37
CA ILE A 414 -21.60 -19.96 -5.39
C ILE A 414 -22.09 -20.42 -4.02
N GLU A 415 -21.46 -21.45 -3.44
CA GLU A 415 -21.89 -22.05 -2.17
C GLU A 415 -21.85 -21.05 -1.02
N LYS A 416 -20.77 -20.27 -0.91
CA LYS A 416 -20.66 -19.21 0.10
C LYS A 416 -21.67 -18.08 -0.13
N ALA A 417 -21.93 -17.73 -1.39
CA ALA A 417 -22.86 -16.66 -1.76
C ALA A 417 -24.33 -17.01 -1.53
N LEU A 418 -24.70 -18.30 -1.54
CA LEU A 418 -26.09 -18.75 -1.34
C LEU A 418 -26.69 -18.31 0.00
N ALA A 419 -25.86 -18.23 1.06
CA ALA A 419 -26.30 -17.71 2.37
C ALA A 419 -26.78 -16.25 2.30
N TYR A 420 -26.35 -15.51 1.28
CA TYR A 420 -26.63 -14.10 1.06
C TYR A 420 -27.38 -13.84 -0.24
N LYS A 421 -28.06 -14.84 -0.81
CA LYS A 421 -28.59 -14.82 -2.18
C LYS A 421 -29.36 -13.54 -2.57
N ASP A 422 -30.10 -12.94 -1.64
CA ASP A 422 -30.93 -11.75 -1.86
C ASP A 422 -30.13 -10.44 -1.71
N LYS A 423 -28.87 -10.50 -1.31
CA LYS A 423 -27.97 -9.35 -1.08
C LYS A 423 -26.78 -9.29 -2.02
N VAL A 424 -26.46 -10.40 -2.70
CA VAL A 424 -25.33 -10.46 -3.66
C VAL A 424 -25.55 -9.46 -4.78
N LYS A 425 -24.60 -8.51 -4.92
CA LYS A 425 -24.57 -7.53 -6.02
C LYS A 425 -23.39 -7.71 -6.98
N ASN A 426 -22.28 -8.27 -6.50
CA ASN A 426 -21.04 -8.40 -7.27
C ASN A 426 -20.55 -9.84 -7.22
N PHE A 427 -20.22 -10.41 -8.37
CA PHE A 427 -19.76 -11.79 -8.46
C PHE A 427 -18.69 -11.94 -9.55
N ILE A 428 -17.65 -12.72 -9.25
CA ILE A 428 -16.64 -13.17 -10.20
C ILE A 428 -16.82 -14.67 -10.35
N PHE A 429 -17.10 -15.14 -11.55
CA PHE A 429 -17.27 -16.55 -11.83
C PHE A 429 -16.08 -17.08 -12.64
N ASP A 430 -15.50 -18.17 -12.17
CA ASP A 430 -14.42 -18.93 -12.80
C ASP A 430 -14.66 -20.45 -12.68
N PHE A 431 -13.68 -21.26 -13.10
CA PHE A 431 -13.78 -22.72 -13.05
C PHE A 431 -13.88 -23.30 -11.63
N ASN A 432 -13.52 -22.55 -10.59
CA ASN A 432 -13.59 -22.95 -9.18
C ASN A 432 -14.86 -22.44 -8.48
N SER A 433 -15.67 -21.64 -9.17
CA SER A 433 -16.81 -20.94 -8.55
C SER A 433 -18.00 -21.85 -8.23
N GLY A 434 -18.03 -23.06 -8.77
CA GLY A 434 -19.07 -24.06 -8.57
C GLY A 434 -20.10 -24.10 -9.70
N ASP A 435 -21.35 -24.43 -9.38
CA ASP A 435 -22.42 -24.62 -10.37
C ASP A 435 -22.95 -23.28 -10.91
N PHE A 436 -22.62 -22.97 -12.17
CA PHE A 436 -23.04 -21.77 -12.88
C PHE A 436 -24.57 -21.56 -12.88
N SER A 437 -25.36 -22.62 -12.91
CA SER A 437 -26.83 -22.50 -12.96
C SER A 437 -27.42 -21.82 -11.71
N LYS A 438 -26.69 -21.85 -10.58
CA LYS A 438 -27.11 -21.21 -9.34
C LYS A 438 -26.81 -19.72 -9.30
N LEU A 439 -26.02 -19.18 -10.23
CA LEU A 439 -25.74 -17.75 -10.35
C LEU A 439 -27.05 -16.94 -10.53
N PHE A 440 -28.05 -17.54 -11.17
CA PHE A 440 -29.38 -16.95 -11.37
C PHE A 440 -30.24 -16.89 -10.10
N TYR A 441 -29.78 -17.45 -8.98
CA TYR A 441 -30.45 -17.26 -7.68
C TYR A 441 -30.16 -15.86 -7.10
N PHE A 442 -29.14 -15.17 -7.59
CA PHE A 442 -28.74 -13.83 -7.13
C PHE A 442 -29.46 -12.73 -7.91
N LYS A 443 -30.72 -12.48 -7.53
CA LYS A 443 -31.63 -11.56 -8.25
C LYS A 443 -31.21 -10.09 -8.23
N ASN A 444 -30.26 -9.73 -7.37
CA ASN A 444 -29.77 -8.35 -7.19
C ASN A 444 -28.37 -8.14 -7.78
N LEU A 445 -27.89 -9.07 -8.60
CA LEU A 445 -26.59 -8.96 -9.25
C LEU A 445 -26.58 -7.77 -10.22
N THR A 446 -25.63 -6.87 -9.99
CA THR A 446 -25.40 -5.64 -10.79
C THR A 446 -24.04 -5.66 -11.47
N HIS A 447 -23.08 -6.39 -10.89
CA HIS A 447 -21.73 -6.56 -11.43
C HIS A 447 -21.41 -8.04 -11.57
N LEU A 448 -21.07 -8.46 -12.78
CA LEU A 448 -20.65 -9.84 -13.07
C LEU A 448 -19.36 -9.82 -13.88
N GLU A 449 -18.37 -10.55 -13.39
CA GLU A 449 -17.15 -10.86 -14.12
C GLU A 449 -17.08 -12.37 -14.37
N ILE A 450 -16.76 -12.79 -15.59
CA ILE A 450 -16.57 -14.19 -15.96
C ILE A 450 -15.14 -14.38 -16.43
N LYS A 451 -14.42 -15.32 -15.81
CA LYS A 451 -13.03 -15.66 -16.12
C LYS A 451 -12.91 -17.12 -16.52
N VAL A 452 -12.04 -17.42 -17.48
CA VAL A 452 -11.53 -18.79 -17.75
C VAL A 452 -12.66 -19.84 -17.74
N PHE A 453 -13.70 -19.62 -18.54
CA PHE A 453 -14.90 -20.45 -18.54
C PHE A 453 -15.06 -21.20 -19.86
N GLN A 454 -15.32 -22.51 -19.80
CA GLN A 454 -15.21 -23.40 -20.98
C GLN A 454 -16.56 -23.77 -21.61
N ASN A 455 -17.69 -23.39 -21.02
CA ASN A 455 -19.01 -23.65 -21.61
C ASN A 455 -19.33 -22.57 -22.68
N GLU A 456 -20.01 -22.92 -23.77
CA GLU A 456 -20.40 -21.97 -24.83
C GLU A 456 -21.85 -21.47 -24.67
N SER A 457 -22.70 -22.18 -23.93
CA SER A 457 -24.16 -21.97 -23.91
C SER A 457 -24.67 -20.99 -22.84
N TRP A 458 -23.80 -20.52 -21.95
CA TRP A 458 -24.14 -19.69 -20.81
C TRP A 458 -24.44 -18.23 -21.17
N LEU A 459 -23.82 -17.73 -22.25
CA LEU A 459 -23.79 -16.30 -22.55
C LEU A 459 -25.19 -15.75 -22.87
N LYS A 460 -26.04 -16.54 -23.54
CA LYS A 460 -27.44 -16.17 -23.79
C LYS A 460 -28.27 -16.07 -22.50
N GLU A 461 -27.93 -16.86 -21.48
CA GLU A 461 -28.65 -16.89 -20.21
C GLU A 461 -28.37 -15.65 -19.37
N ILE A 462 -27.21 -15.01 -19.54
CA ILE A 462 -26.87 -13.74 -18.89
C ILE A 462 -27.88 -12.64 -19.21
N ALA A 463 -28.51 -12.69 -20.39
CA ALA A 463 -29.57 -11.75 -20.77
C ALA A 463 -30.78 -11.73 -19.80
N LYS A 464 -30.93 -12.76 -18.96
CA LYS A 464 -31.97 -12.85 -17.92
C LYS A 464 -31.65 -11.98 -16.68
N MET A 465 -30.43 -11.46 -16.57
CA MET A 465 -30.00 -10.64 -15.44
C MET A 465 -30.39 -9.18 -15.64
N GLU A 466 -31.67 -8.87 -15.43
CA GLU A 466 -32.26 -7.55 -15.74
C GLU A 466 -31.61 -6.37 -15.01
N LYS A 467 -31.00 -6.61 -13.84
CA LYS A 467 -30.33 -5.58 -13.03
C LYS A 467 -28.85 -5.40 -13.34
N LEU A 468 -28.30 -6.15 -14.30
CA LEU A 468 -26.88 -6.11 -14.59
C LEU A 468 -26.50 -4.75 -15.20
N GLU A 469 -25.59 -4.05 -14.54
CA GLU A 469 -25.07 -2.74 -14.95
C GLU A 469 -23.64 -2.85 -15.49
N TYR A 470 -22.86 -3.82 -15.00
CA TYR A 470 -21.48 -4.04 -15.37
C TYR A 470 -21.26 -5.51 -15.69
N PHE A 471 -20.75 -5.78 -16.88
CA PHE A 471 -20.47 -7.13 -17.33
C PHE A 471 -19.06 -7.22 -17.91
N SER A 472 -18.26 -8.17 -17.40
CA SER A 472 -16.89 -8.39 -17.84
C SER A 472 -16.69 -9.84 -18.26
N ILE A 473 -16.02 -10.05 -19.40
CA ILE A 473 -15.67 -11.37 -19.94
C ILE A 473 -14.15 -11.39 -20.18
N ASN A 474 -13.43 -12.20 -19.40
CA ASN A 474 -11.97 -12.17 -19.36
C ASN A 474 -11.38 -13.56 -19.61
N TYR A 475 -10.44 -13.69 -20.54
CA TYR A 475 -9.75 -14.95 -20.85
C TYR A 475 -10.68 -16.09 -21.26
N VAL A 476 -11.84 -15.77 -21.86
CA VAL A 476 -12.83 -16.76 -22.32
C VAL A 476 -12.62 -17.03 -23.81
N ASN A 477 -11.83 -18.05 -24.13
CA ASN A 477 -11.33 -18.32 -25.48
C ASN A 477 -12.19 -19.27 -26.33
N ASN A 478 -13.37 -19.66 -25.87
CA ASN A 478 -14.31 -20.51 -26.61
C ASN A 478 -15.49 -19.72 -27.23
N ILE A 479 -15.76 -18.50 -26.76
CA ILE A 479 -16.83 -17.67 -27.32
C ILE A 479 -16.37 -17.10 -28.66
N LYS A 480 -17.19 -17.32 -29.70
CA LYS A 480 -16.97 -16.82 -31.05
C LYS A 480 -17.72 -15.53 -31.36
N SER A 481 -18.87 -15.29 -30.71
CA SER A 481 -19.67 -14.07 -30.87
C SER A 481 -20.51 -13.79 -29.64
N LEU A 482 -21.00 -12.55 -29.50
CA LEU A 482 -22.04 -12.23 -28.51
C LEU A 482 -23.42 -12.62 -29.08
N PRO A 483 -24.25 -13.36 -28.33
CA PRO A 483 -25.60 -13.69 -28.77
C PRO A 483 -26.49 -12.43 -28.75
N PRO A 484 -27.45 -12.28 -29.69
CA PRO A 484 -28.32 -11.11 -29.77
C PRO A 484 -29.06 -10.77 -28.47
N GLU A 485 -29.34 -11.76 -27.64
CA GLU A 485 -30.01 -11.64 -26.35
C GLU A 485 -29.27 -10.72 -25.38
N ILE A 486 -27.94 -10.59 -25.49
CA ILE A 486 -27.17 -9.64 -24.66
C ILE A 486 -27.65 -8.21 -24.85
N ALA A 487 -28.18 -7.85 -26.02
CA ALA A 487 -28.77 -6.54 -26.26
C ALA A 487 -30.00 -6.25 -25.38
N ASN A 488 -30.60 -7.26 -24.75
CA ASN A 488 -31.73 -7.09 -23.83
C ASN A 488 -31.31 -6.58 -22.44
N LEU A 489 -30.01 -6.47 -22.16
CA LEU A 489 -29.50 -5.92 -20.89
C LEU A 489 -29.66 -4.40 -20.86
N LYS A 490 -30.89 -3.94 -20.63
CA LYS A 490 -31.28 -2.52 -20.69
C LYS A 490 -30.59 -1.62 -19.67
N ASN A 491 -30.03 -2.19 -18.59
CA ASN A 491 -29.33 -1.44 -17.56
C ASN A 491 -27.81 -1.49 -17.71
N LEU A 492 -27.28 -2.18 -18.73
CA LEU A 492 -25.84 -2.36 -18.90
C LEU A 492 -25.17 -1.05 -19.30
N LYS A 493 -24.37 -0.49 -18.38
CA LYS A 493 -23.62 0.75 -18.54
C LYS A 493 -22.18 0.49 -18.97
N LYS A 494 -21.57 -0.61 -18.54
CA LYS A 494 -20.20 -0.96 -18.92
C LYS A 494 -20.09 -2.41 -19.35
N LEU A 495 -19.43 -2.61 -20.49
CA LEU A 495 -19.05 -3.90 -21.02
C LEU A 495 -17.53 -3.94 -21.20
N THR A 496 -16.90 -4.92 -20.56
CA THR A 496 -15.46 -5.17 -20.66
C THR A 496 -15.21 -6.55 -21.25
N ILE A 497 -14.36 -6.63 -22.27
CA ILE A 497 -13.98 -7.89 -22.91
C ILE A 497 -12.47 -7.90 -23.05
N LEU A 498 -11.81 -8.76 -22.26
CA LEU A 498 -10.35 -8.82 -22.22
C LEU A 498 -9.87 -10.20 -22.63
N ASP A 499 -8.94 -10.23 -23.59
CA ASP A 499 -8.17 -11.42 -23.96
C ASP A 499 -9.06 -12.63 -24.34
N CYS A 500 -10.19 -12.33 -24.97
CA CYS A 500 -11.09 -13.32 -25.60
C CYS A 500 -10.67 -13.54 -27.07
N THR A 501 -9.63 -14.32 -27.27
CA THR A 501 -8.90 -14.40 -28.55
C THR A 501 -9.72 -14.91 -29.75
N LYS A 502 -10.79 -15.68 -29.51
CA LYS A 502 -11.69 -16.20 -30.57
C LYS A 502 -12.94 -15.36 -30.80
N LEU A 503 -13.21 -14.35 -29.97
CA LEU A 503 -14.41 -13.55 -30.07
C LEU A 503 -14.37 -12.63 -31.29
N ARG A 504 -15.43 -12.63 -32.08
CA ARG A 504 -15.62 -11.80 -33.28
C ARG A 504 -17.08 -11.31 -33.34
N ASN A 505 -17.37 -10.37 -34.23
CA ASN A 505 -18.72 -9.93 -34.57
C ASN A 505 -19.56 -9.48 -33.36
N ILE A 506 -19.00 -8.66 -32.47
CA ILE A 506 -19.72 -8.10 -31.30
C ILE A 506 -20.55 -6.88 -31.68
N GLU A 507 -20.17 -6.19 -32.76
CA GLU A 507 -20.67 -4.90 -33.21
C GLU A 507 -22.20 -4.84 -33.34
N PRO A 508 -22.89 -5.84 -33.93
CA PRO A 508 -24.35 -5.80 -34.04
C PRO A 508 -25.08 -5.79 -32.70
N VAL A 509 -24.47 -6.36 -31.65
CA VAL A 509 -24.99 -6.36 -30.28
C VAL A 509 -24.71 -5.02 -29.62
N ILE A 510 -23.48 -4.49 -29.75
CA ILE A 510 -23.10 -3.21 -29.16
C ILE A 510 -23.98 -2.06 -29.66
N LEU A 511 -24.33 -2.05 -30.95
CA LEU A 511 -25.20 -1.02 -31.55
C LEU A 511 -26.62 -0.98 -30.93
N LYS A 512 -27.03 -2.04 -30.23
CA LYS A 512 -28.36 -2.18 -29.61
C LYS A 512 -28.35 -1.98 -28.09
N LEU A 513 -27.18 -1.81 -27.47
CA LEU A 513 -27.07 -1.57 -26.02
C LEU A 513 -27.32 -0.07 -25.73
N GLU A 514 -28.58 0.28 -25.51
CA GLU A 514 -29.04 1.67 -25.39
C GLU A 514 -28.42 2.43 -24.19
N SER A 515 -28.15 1.73 -23.09
CA SER A 515 -27.62 2.31 -21.85
C SER A 515 -26.10 2.24 -21.72
N LEU A 516 -25.39 1.73 -22.74
CA LEU A 516 -23.95 1.52 -22.64
C LEU A 516 -23.20 2.86 -22.66
N GLU A 517 -22.38 3.10 -21.64
CA GLU A 517 -21.60 4.32 -21.45
C GLU A 517 -20.11 4.06 -21.68
N GLU A 518 -19.61 2.87 -21.36
CA GLU A 518 -18.21 2.48 -21.57
C GLU A 518 -18.08 1.07 -22.17
N LEU A 519 -17.27 0.97 -23.23
CA LEU A 519 -16.85 -0.28 -23.84
C LEU A 519 -15.32 -0.40 -23.77
N GLU A 520 -14.84 -1.43 -23.11
CA GLU A 520 -13.41 -1.71 -22.98
C GLU A 520 -13.06 -3.04 -23.64
N LEU A 521 -12.10 -3.01 -24.54
CA LEU A 521 -11.70 -4.15 -25.35
C LEU A 521 -10.19 -4.35 -25.27
N SER A 522 -9.74 -5.56 -24.96
CA SER A 522 -8.34 -5.96 -25.12
C SER A 522 -8.23 -7.06 -26.17
N ASN A 523 -7.25 -6.93 -27.07
CA ASN A 523 -6.98 -7.90 -28.14
C ASN A 523 -8.21 -8.18 -29.03
N TYR A 524 -8.99 -7.14 -29.35
CA TYR A 524 -10.13 -7.21 -30.25
C TYR A 524 -10.02 -6.13 -31.33
N VAL A 525 -10.28 -6.51 -32.58
CA VAL A 525 -10.26 -5.60 -33.74
C VAL A 525 -11.70 -5.27 -34.13
N LEU A 526 -12.08 -4.00 -33.97
CA LEU A 526 -13.39 -3.49 -34.40
C LEU A 526 -13.47 -3.39 -35.92
N GLU A 527 -14.65 -3.61 -36.47
CA GLU A 527 -14.92 -3.36 -37.89
C GLU A 527 -14.61 -1.91 -38.30
N ASN A 528 -14.05 -1.75 -39.50
CA ASN A 528 -13.82 -0.44 -40.11
C ASN A 528 -15.14 0.36 -40.19
N GLY A 529 -15.11 1.62 -39.75
CA GLY A 529 -16.29 2.47 -39.74
C GLY A 529 -17.19 2.28 -38.50
N PHE A 530 -16.88 1.35 -37.60
CA PHE A 530 -17.71 1.12 -36.42
C PHE A 530 -17.74 2.32 -35.48
N LYS A 531 -16.58 2.94 -35.21
CA LYS A 531 -16.47 4.10 -34.31
C LYS A 531 -17.30 5.29 -34.80
N GLU A 532 -17.40 5.48 -36.11
CA GLU A 532 -18.20 6.51 -36.76
C GLU A 532 -19.70 6.19 -36.63
N LYS A 533 -20.10 4.94 -36.91
CA LYS A 533 -21.50 4.48 -36.78
C LYS A 533 -22.00 4.60 -35.35
N ILE A 534 -21.24 4.10 -34.39
CA ILE A 534 -21.66 4.10 -32.98
C ILE A 534 -21.71 5.51 -32.40
N LYS A 535 -20.86 6.44 -32.86
CA LYS A 535 -20.93 7.85 -32.47
C LYS A 535 -22.23 8.53 -32.91
N LEU A 536 -22.85 8.09 -34.00
CA LEU A 536 -24.17 8.60 -34.45
C LEU A 536 -25.32 8.05 -33.59
N ILE A 537 -25.19 6.82 -33.10
CA ILE A 537 -26.24 6.11 -32.34
C ILE A 537 -26.14 6.45 -30.84
N ASN A 538 -24.94 6.38 -30.29
CA ASN A 538 -24.61 6.64 -28.90
C ASN A 538 -23.37 7.56 -28.81
N PRO A 539 -23.55 8.88 -28.94
CA PRO A 539 -22.45 9.84 -28.96
C PRO A 539 -21.69 9.95 -27.63
N LYS A 540 -22.25 9.41 -26.53
CA LYS A 540 -21.64 9.44 -25.20
C LYS A 540 -20.79 8.20 -24.90
N LEU A 541 -20.91 7.13 -25.71
CA LEU A 541 -20.16 5.89 -25.51
C LEU A 541 -18.65 6.14 -25.61
N LYS A 542 -17.95 5.81 -24.54
CA LYS A 542 -16.48 5.80 -24.49
C LYS A 542 -15.96 4.42 -24.88
N ILE A 543 -15.08 4.37 -25.89
CA ILE A 543 -14.46 3.12 -26.33
C ILE A 543 -12.97 3.16 -25.98
N ILE A 544 -12.52 2.15 -25.23
CA ILE A 544 -11.12 1.95 -24.83
C ILE A 544 -10.64 0.65 -25.47
N THR A 545 -9.51 0.71 -26.17
CA THR A 545 -8.90 -0.47 -26.83
C THR A 545 -7.45 -0.62 -26.40
N SER A 546 -7.04 -1.82 -26.01
CA SER A 546 -5.63 -2.17 -25.72
C SER A 546 -5.19 -3.41 -26.49
N PHE A 547 -3.91 -3.46 -26.86
CA PHE A 547 -3.27 -4.61 -27.50
C PHE A 547 -1.99 -4.95 -26.73
N PHE A 548 -1.67 -6.24 -26.62
CA PHE A 548 -0.40 -6.69 -26.06
C PHE A 548 0.65 -6.80 -27.16
N TYR A 549 1.86 -6.35 -26.84
CA TYR A 549 3.04 -6.43 -27.71
C TYR A 549 3.98 -7.51 -27.13
N ASN A 550 4.70 -8.24 -27.97
CA ASN A 550 5.79 -9.11 -27.49
C ASN A 550 7.01 -8.27 -27.03
N ASP A 551 8.02 -8.91 -26.45
CA ASP A 551 9.27 -8.25 -25.98
C ASP A 551 10.04 -7.53 -27.11
N GLU A 552 9.71 -7.82 -28.37
CA GLU A 552 10.30 -7.20 -29.57
C GLU A 552 9.49 -6.00 -30.08
N GLY A 553 8.39 -5.63 -29.39
CA GLY A 553 7.54 -4.51 -29.76
C GLY A 553 6.61 -4.79 -30.93
N GLU A 554 6.45 -6.05 -31.34
CA GLU A 554 5.46 -6.47 -32.33
C GLU A 554 4.10 -6.64 -31.66
N GLU A 555 3.06 -6.06 -32.26
CA GLU A 555 1.68 -6.37 -31.87
C GLU A 555 1.48 -7.88 -31.99
N LEU A 556 1.05 -8.53 -30.91
CA LEU A 556 0.60 -9.91 -30.96
C LEU A 556 -0.74 -9.97 -31.70
N PHE A 557 -0.69 -9.74 -33.02
CA PHE A 557 -1.79 -10.10 -33.89
C PHE A 557 -1.86 -11.61 -33.94
N TYR A 558 -2.88 -12.19 -33.31
CA TYR A 558 -3.38 -13.47 -33.76
C TYR A 558 -3.98 -13.26 -35.15
N LYS A 559 -3.14 -13.24 -36.19
CA LYS A 559 -3.59 -13.26 -37.58
C LYS A 559 -4.29 -14.60 -37.81
N PRO A 560 -5.56 -14.61 -38.23
CA PRO A 560 -6.31 -15.82 -38.48
C PRO A 560 -5.75 -16.56 -39.70
N ASP A 561 -5.76 -17.89 -39.67
CA ASP A 561 -5.86 -18.65 -40.93
C ASP A 561 -7.14 -18.20 -41.65
N PRO A 562 -7.10 -17.98 -42.97
CA PRO A 562 -8.29 -17.68 -43.74
C PRO A 562 -9.29 -18.83 -43.58
N ILE A 563 -10.55 -18.45 -43.32
CA ILE A 563 -11.68 -19.36 -43.28
C ILE A 563 -11.83 -19.98 -44.69
N ASP A 564 -11.67 -21.30 -44.79
CA ASP A 564 -12.29 -22.14 -45.83
C ASP A 564 -13.57 -22.78 -45.27
#